data_AF-A0A2P2NQ44-F1
#
_entry.id   AF-A0A2P2NQ44-F1
#
_cell.length_a   1.000
_cell.length_b   1.000
_cell.length_c   1.000
_cell.angle_alpha   90.00
_cell.angle_beta   90.00
_cell.angle_gamma   90.00
#
_symmetry.space_group_name_H-M   'P 1'
#
loop_
_entity.id
_entity.type
_entity.pdbx_description
1 polymer ?
#
loop_
_entity_poly.entity_id
_entity_poly.type
_entity_poly.pdbx_seq_one_letter_code
_entity_poly.pdbx_strand_id
1 'polypeptide(L)'
;MVDYLKFSVFVAVKDALKPNYLVGYLRSISEKQRDDFRLKMAEVQPIFEYDSGHPGGIGPIPPDGAVNYIWKKIHQKLPMIKEAIVREKRKPPGASVPLRCHCT
;
A
#
# COMPACT_ATOMS: atom_id res chain seq x y z
N MET A 1 -7.04 -20.06 -12.60
CA MET A 1 -7.29 -18.77 -13.29
C MET A 1 -8.28 -17.98 -12.47
N VAL A 2 -7.97 -16.72 -12.14
CA VAL A 2 -8.84 -15.87 -11.31
C VAL A 2 -9.96 -15.29 -12.17
N ASP A 3 -11.21 -15.41 -11.70
CA ASP A 3 -12.38 -14.85 -12.37
C ASP A 3 -12.67 -13.44 -11.84
N TYR A 4 -12.20 -12.44 -12.56
CA TYR A 4 -12.33 -11.03 -12.19
C TYR A 4 -13.77 -10.52 -12.23
N LEU A 5 -14.70 -11.21 -12.90
CA LEU A 5 -16.12 -10.80 -12.97
C LEU A 5 -16.82 -10.84 -11.61
N LYS A 6 -16.27 -11.59 -10.64
CA LYS A 6 -16.88 -11.79 -9.32
C LYS A 6 -16.63 -10.67 -8.32
N PHE A 7 -15.61 -9.84 -8.54
CA PHE A 7 -15.19 -8.80 -7.58
C PHE A 7 -14.69 -7.51 -8.24
N SER A 8 -14.62 -7.45 -9.56
CA SER A 8 -14.17 -6.27 -10.30
C SER A 8 -15.32 -5.57 -11.00
N VAL A 9 -15.20 -4.25 -11.13
CA VAL A 9 -16.13 -3.40 -11.86
C VAL A 9 -15.46 -2.95 -13.15
N PHE A 10 -16.09 -3.23 -14.28
CA PHE A 10 -15.55 -2.89 -15.61
C PHE A 10 -16.23 -1.64 -16.13
N VAL A 11 -15.43 -0.64 -16.51
CA VAL A 11 -15.90 0.62 -17.05
C VAL A 11 -15.21 0.87 -18.38
N ALA A 12 -15.97 1.20 -19.42
CA ALA A 12 -15.40 1.56 -20.70
C ALA A 12 -14.64 2.89 -20.58
N VAL A 13 -13.45 2.98 -21.20
CA VAL A 13 -12.59 4.16 -21.14
C VAL A 13 -13.35 5.44 -21.54
N LYS A 14 -14.15 5.37 -22.60
CA LYS A 14 -14.98 6.49 -23.09
C LYS A 14 -15.93 7.06 -22.03
N ASP A 15 -16.40 6.21 -21.10
CA ASP A 15 -17.33 6.61 -20.05
C ASP A 15 -16.58 7.05 -18.80
N ALA A 16 -15.46 6.41 -18.47
CA ALA A 16 -14.57 6.83 -17.39
C ALA A 16 -14.00 8.24 -17.57
N LEU A 17 -13.80 8.68 -18.83
CA LEU A 17 -13.32 10.03 -19.15
C LEU A 17 -14.40 11.12 -19.04
N LYS A 18 -15.68 10.75 -18.90
CA LYS A 18 -16.76 11.73 -18.74
C LYS A 18 -16.72 12.32 -17.33
N PRO A 19 -16.76 13.66 -17.17
CA PRO A 19 -16.81 14.28 -15.86
C PRO A 19 -17.93 13.69 -14.98
N ASN A 20 -17.61 13.40 -13.72
CA ASN A 20 -18.52 12.84 -12.71
C ASN A 20 -19.10 11.43 -12.98
N TYR A 21 -18.84 10.82 -14.15
CA TYR A 21 -19.41 9.50 -14.48
C TYR A 21 -18.92 8.42 -13.50
N LEU A 22 -17.60 8.28 -13.32
CA LEU A 22 -17.04 7.21 -12.50
C LEU A 22 -17.49 7.31 -11.03
N VAL A 23 -17.49 8.52 -10.46
CA VAL A 23 -17.93 8.75 -9.08
C VAL A 23 -19.42 8.45 -8.93
N GLY A 24 -20.26 8.90 -9.87
CA GLY A 24 -21.69 8.60 -9.86
C GLY A 24 -21.98 7.10 -9.99
N TYR A 25 -21.29 6.44 -10.91
CA TYR A 25 -21.41 5.01 -11.12
C TYR A 25 -21.01 4.20 -9.88
N LEU A 26 -19.85 4.49 -9.27
CA LEU A 26 -19.42 3.80 -8.06
C LEU A 26 -20.35 4.04 -6.87
N ARG A 27 -20.95 5.23 -6.75
CA ARG A 27 -21.97 5.53 -5.73
C ARG A 27 -23.29 4.80 -5.95
N SER A 28 -23.62 4.47 -7.20
CA SER A 28 -24.85 3.72 -7.53
C SER A 28 -24.78 2.25 -7.11
N ILE A 29 -23.58 1.72 -6.83
CA ILE A 29 -23.39 0.33 -6.38
C ILE A 29 -23.89 0.21 -4.94
N SER A 30 -24.87 -0.68 -4.74
CA SER A 30 -25.45 -0.92 -3.42
C SER A 30 -24.42 -1.44 -2.42
N GLU A 31 -24.64 -1.16 -1.13
CA GLU A 31 -23.79 -1.65 -0.05
C GLU A 31 -23.67 -3.18 -0.05
N LYS A 32 -24.79 -3.89 -0.21
CA LYS A 32 -24.82 -5.35 -0.32
C LYS A 32 -23.89 -5.85 -1.44
N GLN A 33 -23.98 -5.25 -2.63
CA GLN A 33 -23.13 -5.63 -3.76
C GLN A 33 -21.65 -5.34 -3.49
N ARG A 34 -21.33 -4.23 -2.79
CA ARG A 34 -19.97 -3.91 -2.37
C ARG A 34 -19.44 -4.95 -1.39
N ASP A 35 -20.26 -5.42 -0.46
CA ASP A 35 -19.87 -6.46 0.50
C ASP A 35 -19.65 -7.81 -0.17
N ASP A 36 -20.52 -8.20 -1.10
CA ASP A 36 -20.34 -9.41 -1.91
C ASP A 36 -19.02 -9.36 -2.69
N PHE A 37 -18.69 -8.22 -3.32
CA PHE A 37 -17.41 -8.04 -4.01
C PHE A 37 -16.22 -8.13 -3.06
N ARG A 38 -16.30 -7.57 -1.85
CA ARG A 38 -15.22 -7.66 -0.85
C ARG A 38 -15.01 -9.09 -0.36
N LEU A 39 -16.08 -9.85 -0.13
CA LEU A 39 -16.01 -11.26 0.22
C LEU A 39 -15.33 -12.06 -0.90
N LYS A 40 -15.72 -11.83 -2.16
CA LYS A 40 -15.11 -12.48 -3.32
C LYS A 40 -13.64 -12.08 -3.53
N MET A 41 -13.28 -10.83 -3.26
CA MET A 41 -11.90 -10.38 -3.29
C MET A 41 -11.05 -11.08 -2.21
N ALA A 42 -11.60 -11.27 -1.00
CA ALA A 42 -10.89 -11.96 0.08
C ALA A 42 -10.54 -13.42 -0.26
N GLU A 43 -11.41 -14.12 -0.99
CA GLU A 43 -11.17 -15.50 -1.45
C GLU A 43 -9.93 -15.60 -2.37
N VAL A 44 -9.67 -14.56 -3.18
CA VAL A 44 -8.58 -14.55 -4.18
C VAL A 44 -7.37 -13.74 -3.74
N GLN A 45 -7.47 -13.00 -2.63
CA GLN A 45 -6.42 -12.14 -2.10
C GLN A 45 -5.06 -12.85 -1.92
N PRO A 46 -4.97 -14.10 -1.45
CA PRO A 46 -3.67 -14.78 -1.27
C PRO A 46 -2.88 -15.01 -2.57
N ILE A 47 -3.51 -14.83 -3.74
CA ILE A 47 -2.87 -14.97 -5.05
C ILE A 47 -2.15 -13.69 -5.47
N PHE A 48 -2.55 -12.54 -4.91
CA PHE A 48 -1.95 -11.26 -5.24
C PHE A 48 -0.67 -11.04 -4.44
N GLU A 49 0.35 -10.49 -5.09
CA GLU A 49 1.64 -10.16 -4.47
C GLU A 49 1.55 -8.98 -3.49
N TYR A 50 0.56 -8.11 -3.69
CA TYR A 50 0.34 -6.93 -2.86
C TYR A 50 -0.82 -7.14 -1.89
N ASP A 51 -0.55 -6.87 -0.62
CA ASP A 51 -1.58 -6.88 0.41
C ASP A 51 -2.49 -5.65 0.31
N SER A 52 -3.76 -5.92 0.09
CA SER A 52 -4.84 -4.95 0.22
C SER A 52 -5.40 -4.86 1.64
N GLY A 53 -4.90 -5.68 2.57
CA GLY A 53 -5.34 -5.70 3.96
C GLY A 53 -4.91 -4.45 4.72
N HIS A 54 -5.84 -3.87 5.48
CA HIS A 54 -5.57 -2.82 6.47
C HIS A 54 -6.28 -3.19 7.78
N PRO A 55 -5.88 -2.63 8.94
CA PRO A 55 -6.62 -2.83 10.19
C PRO A 55 -8.10 -2.49 9.99
N GLY A 56 -9.01 -3.44 10.26
CA GLY A 56 -10.45 -3.30 10.01
C GLY A 56 -10.90 -3.47 8.56
N GLY A 57 -10.01 -3.88 7.64
CA GLY A 57 -10.32 -4.24 6.27
C GLY A 57 -10.76 -5.69 6.11
N ILE A 58 -11.31 -6.03 4.95
CA ILE A 58 -11.67 -7.41 4.59
C ILE A 58 -10.46 -8.08 3.95
N GLY A 59 -9.91 -9.09 4.63
CA GLY A 59 -8.73 -9.83 4.17
C GLY A 59 -7.67 -10.09 5.23
N PRO A 60 -6.89 -11.18 5.15
CA PRO A 60 -5.73 -11.37 6.02
C PRO A 60 -4.69 -10.27 5.75
N ILE A 61 -3.98 -9.85 6.80
CA ILE A 61 -2.78 -9.00 6.70
C ILE A 61 -1.58 -9.93 6.94
N PRO A 62 -0.90 -10.40 5.88
CA PRO A 62 0.27 -11.24 6.04
C PRO A 62 1.36 -10.49 6.81
N PRO A 63 1.95 -11.13 7.83
CA PRO A 63 3.08 -10.54 8.53
C PRO A 63 4.31 -10.36 7.62
N ASP A 64 4.39 -11.05 6.48
CA ASP A 64 5.48 -10.95 5.51
C ASP A 64 5.00 -10.38 4.16
N GLY A 65 4.07 -9.44 4.23
CA GLY A 65 3.51 -8.74 3.09
C GLY A 65 4.43 -7.73 2.41
N ALA A 66 4.25 -7.45 1.12
CA ALA A 66 4.99 -6.39 0.41
C ALA A 66 4.90 -5.03 1.12
N VAL A 67 3.71 -4.66 1.59
CA VAL A 67 3.48 -3.43 2.36
C VAL A 67 4.20 -3.51 3.71
N ASN A 68 4.14 -4.67 4.38
CA ASN A 68 4.83 -4.83 5.66
C ASN A 68 6.37 -4.81 5.50
N TYR A 69 6.91 -5.29 4.38
CA TYR A 69 8.33 -5.17 4.04
C TYR A 69 8.77 -3.72 3.88
N ILE A 70 7.95 -2.87 3.26
CA ILE A 70 8.22 -1.43 3.17
C ILE A 70 8.32 -0.84 4.58
N TRP A 71 7.30 -1.07 5.42
CA TRP A 71 7.29 -0.55 6.79
C TRP A 71 8.43 -1.11 7.65
N LYS A 72 8.76 -2.39 7.50
CA LYS A 72 9.91 -3.04 8.14
C LYS A 72 11.23 -2.38 7.72
N LYS A 73 11.42 -2.10 6.42
CA LYS A 73 12.62 -1.39 5.92
C LYS A 73 12.66 0.07 6.39
N ILE A 74 11.53 0.77 6.45
CA ILE A 74 11.46 2.12 7.03
C ILE A 74 11.86 2.08 8.50
N HIS A 75 11.28 1.17 9.29
CA HIS A 75 11.59 1.01 10.71
C HIS A 75 13.09 0.72 10.94
N GLN A 76 13.71 -0.10 10.09
CA GLN A 76 15.14 -0.40 10.16
C GLN A 76 16.02 0.80 9.76
N LYS A 77 15.67 1.56 8.72
CA LYS A 77 16.52 2.65 8.19
C LYS A 77 16.35 3.98 8.93
N LEU A 78 15.14 4.31 9.38
CA LEU A 78 14.81 5.63 9.90
C LEU A 78 15.64 6.04 11.14
N PRO A 79 15.88 5.18 12.15
CA PRO A 79 16.71 5.54 13.30
C PRO A 79 18.13 5.93 12.91
N MET A 80 18.70 5.25 11.92
CA MET A 80 20.06 5.51 11.44
C MET A 80 20.17 6.87 10.75
N ILE A 81 19.18 7.22 9.92
CA ILE A 81 19.12 8.53 9.26
C ILE A 81 18.99 9.64 10.31
N LYS A 82 18.12 9.44 11.32
CA LYS A 82 17.98 10.39 12.44
C LYS A 82 19.30 10.57 13.18
N GLU A 83 20.02 9.49 13.45
CA GLU A 83 21.34 9.54 14.08
C GLU A 83 22.35 10.32 13.23
N ALA A 84 22.42 10.04 11.92
CA ALA A 84 23.32 10.74 11.01
C ALA A 84 23.06 12.26 10.98
N ILE A 85 21.79 12.66 10.96
CA ILE A 85 21.39 14.08 11.04
C ILE A 85 21.87 14.70 12.36
N VAL A 86 21.70 14.02 13.49
CA VAL A 86 22.14 14.52 14.81
C VAL A 86 23.67 14.62 14.89
N ARG A 87 24.41 13.65 14.33
CA ARG A 87 25.88 13.68 14.27
C ARG A 87 26.38 14.87 13.45
N GLU A 88 25.78 15.11 12.28
CA GLU A 88 26.16 16.26 11.45
C GLU A 88 25.88 17.59 12.17
N LYS A 89 24.76 17.69 12.90
CA LYS A 89 24.47 18.89 13.72
C LYS A 89 25.45 19.13 14.87
N ARG A 90 26.08 18.08 15.40
CA ARG A 90 27.06 18.16 16.50
C ARG A 90 28.50 18.30 16.01
N LYS A 91 28.71 18.37 14.70
CA LYS A 91 30.03 18.40 14.08
C LYS A 91 30.77 19.71 14.42
N PRO A 92 31.98 19.64 15.01
CA PRO A 92 32.81 20.83 15.20
C PRO A 92 33.30 21.39 13.86
N PRO A 93 33.62 22.70 13.79
CA PRO A 93 34.21 23.30 12.60
C PRO A 93 35.48 22.55 12.17
N GLY A 94 35.56 22.16 10.89
CA GLY A 94 36.72 21.45 10.33
C GLY A 94 36.76 19.93 10.56
N ALA A 95 35.88 19.36 11.38
CA ALA A 95 35.75 17.91 11.49
C ALA A 95 35.03 17.34 10.26
N SER A 96 35.32 16.09 9.86
CA SER A 96 34.54 15.38 8.84
C SER A 96 33.80 14.20 9.49
N VAL A 97 32.52 14.03 9.16
CA VAL A 97 31.74 12.87 9.60
C VAL A 97 31.62 11.93 8.39
N PRO A 98 32.27 10.76 8.40
CA PRO A 98 32.18 9.82 7.29
C PRO A 98 30.74 9.31 7.15
N LEU A 99 30.22 9.37 5.92
CA LEU A 99 28.93 8.79 5.58
C LEU A 99 29.01 7.28 5.77
N ARG A 100 28.18 6.73 6.65
CA ARG A 100 28.04 5.28 6.78
C ARG A 100 26.96 4.79 5.82
N CYS A 101 27.38 4.14 4.74
CA CYS A 101 26.46 3.36 3.92
C CYS A 101 26.12 2.07 4.67
N HIS A 102 24.84 1.87 4.94
CA HIS A 102 24.33 0.61 5.51
C HIS A 102 23.55 -0.12 4.42
N CYS A 103 24.28 -0.97 3.70
CA CYS A 103 23.72 -1.91 2.74
C CYS A 103 23.47 -3.24 3.46
N THR A 104 22.30 -3.37 4.08
CA THR A 104 21.74 -4.64 4.56
C THR A 104 20.38 -4.92 3.92
#